data_AF-A0ABD0UUG5-F1
#
_entry.id   AF-A0ABD0UUG5-F1
#
_cell.length_a   1.000
_cell.length_b   1.000
_cell.length_c   1.000
_cell.angle_alpha   90.00
_cell.angle_beta   90.00
_cell.angle_gamma   90.00
#
_symmetry.space_group_name_H-M   'P 1'
#
loop_
_entity.id
_entity.type
_entity.pdbx_description
1 polymer ?
#
loop_
_entity_poly.entity_id
_entity_poly.type
_entity_poly.pdbx_seq_one_letter_code
_entity_poly.pdbx_strand_id
1 'polypeptide(L)'
;MAASSSSPLDDTSASMDATAPIIPSTLKFVVANLRHLVPVQLSQENYAIWRSQILKIFQANGFLSFLDSSSPLLLSDSSITESSPPQSRSVQWTLTDQNLSASLCSTISPAVLPYVLNLNSTAAIWAALQTRFQSTNRSKVIQLKNELHSVSLKNGSMTQYLSDIKAIVDQIAAAGLGVDTEDIILYILNGLHFLIK
;
A
#
# COMPACT_ATOMS: atom_id res chain seq x y z
N MET A 1 -62.67 35.32 -39.35
CA MET A 1 -62.23 34.09 -38.67
C MET A 1 -61.34 33.34 -39.65
N ALA A 2 -60.03 33.37 -39.41
CA ALA A 2 -59.01 32.87 -40.34
C ALA A 2 -58.83 31.34 -40.19
N ALA A 3 -58.55 30.68 -41.32
CA ALA A 3 -58.30 29.24 -41.42
C ALA A 3 -56.80 28.93 -41.44
N SER A 4 -56.46 27.82 -40.79
CA SER A 4 -55.37 26.85 -41.02
C SER A 4 -53.93 27.34 -41.24
N SER A 5 -53.05 26.98 -40.30
CA SER A 5 -51.72 26.46 -40.62
C SER A 5 -51.23 25.56 -39.47
N SER A 6 -51.21 24.26 -39.74
CA SER A 6 -50.54 23.21 -38.96
C SER A 6 -49.05 23.24 -39.31
N SER A 7 -48.19 23.07 -38.31
CA SER A 7 -46.78 22.70 -38.50
C SER A 7 -46.35 21.82 -37.33
N PRO A 8 -45.95 20.56 -37.57
CA PRO A 8 -45.14 19.79 -36.64
C PRO A 8 -43.66 20.05 -36.96
N LEU A 9 -42.82 20.25 -35.94
CA LEU A 9 -41.38 20.13 -36.10
C LEU A 9 -40.86 19.11 -35.10
N ASP A 10 -40.29 18.08 -35.72
CA ASP A 10 -39.57 16.93 -35.22
C ASP A 10 -38.40 17.27 -34.29
N ASP A 11 -38.14 16.29 -33.43
CA ASP A 11 -36.84 15.79 -32.99
C ASP A 11 -35.66 16.77 -32.94
N THR A 12 -35.18 17.03 -31.72
CA THR A 12 -33.76 16.88 -31.46
C THR A 12 -33.57 16.20 -30.11
N SER A 13 -33.28 14.91 -30.22
CA SER A 13 -32.60 14.09 -29.25
C SER A 13 -31.37 14.78 -28.69
N ALA A 14 -31.47 15.26 -27.46
CA ALA A 14 -30.32 15.45 -26.60
C ALA A 14 -30.49 14.51 -25.40
N SER A 15 -30.17 13.23 -25.62
CA SER A 15 -29.86 12.31 -24.53
C SER A 15 -28.67 12.91 -23.77
N MET A 16 -28.94 13.66 -22.72
CA MET A 16 -27.99 13.90 -21.65
C MET A 16 -27.81 12.60 -20.89
N ASP A 17 -27.19 11.62 -21.54
CA ASP A 17 -26.62 10.48 -20.84
C ASP A 17 -25.32 10.99 -20.23
N ALA A 18 -25.45 11.71 -19.11
CA ALA A 18 -24.35 11.91 -18.20
C ALA A 18 -23.98 10.52 -17.69
N THR A 19 -23.09 9.83 -18.41
CA THR A 19 -22.66 8.47 -18.09
C THR A 19 -22.10 8.51 -16.68
N ALA A 20 -22.94 8.11 -15.71
CA ALA A 20 -22.59 8.15 -14.30
C ALA A 20 -21.29 7.37 -14.09
N PRO A 21 -20.40 7.80 -13.19
CA PRO A 21 -19.14 7.11 -13.00
C PRO A 21 -19.39 5.67 -12.56
N ILE A 22 -18.98 4.72 -13.39
CA ILE A 22 -19.14 3.28 -13.13
C ILE A 22 -18.08 2.87 -12.12
N ILE A 23 -18.51 2.44 -10.94
CA ILE A 23 -17.60 1.92 -9.89
C ILE A 23 -17.18 0.49 -10.29
N PRO A 24 -15.89 0.23 -10.58
CA PRO A 24 -15.40 -1.10 -10.95
C PRO A 24 -15.64 -2.12 -9.83
N SER A 25 -15.91 -3.38 -10.19
CA SER A 25 -16.10 -4.48 -9.22
C SER A 25 -14.85 -4.72 -8.37
N THR A 26 -13.66 -4.59 -8.96
CA THR A 26 -12.37 -4.66 -8.25
C THR A 26 -12.22 -3.56 -7.21
N LEU A 27 -12.67 -2.33 -7.53
CA LEU A 27 -12.65 -1.22 -6.57
C LEU A 27 -13.60 -1.51 -5.40
N LYS A 28 -14.83 -1.98 -5.66
CA LYS A 28 -15.77 -2.38 -4.61
C LYS A 28 -15.19 -3.48 -3.71
N PHE A 29 -14.55 -4.48 -4.31
CA PHE A 29 -13.90 -5.57 -3.58
C PHE A 29 -12.82 -5.01 -2.65
N VAL A 30 -11.88 -4.21 -3.18
CA VAL A 30 -10.80 -3.63 -2.37
C VAL A 30 -11.38 -2.75 -1.27
N VAL A 31 -12.28 -1.82 -1.57
CA VAL A 31 -12.84 -0.91 -0.56
C VAL A 31 -13.56 -1.66 0.57
N ALA A 32 -14.34 -2.70 0.23
CA ALA A 32 -15.08 -3.47 1.23
C ALA A 32 -14.19 -4.43 2.04
N ASN A 33 -13.09 -4.93 1.45
CA ASN A 33 -12.31 -6.02 2.04
C ASN A 33 -10.92 -5.61 2.51
N LEU A 34 -10.40 -4.42 2.20
CA LEU A 34 -9.01 -4.07 2.46
C LEU A 34 -8.64 -4.22 3.95
N ARG A 35 -9.52 -3.80 4.86
CA ARG A 35 -9.35 -3.98 6.31
C ARG A 35 -9.33 -5.45 6.74
N HIS A 36 -10.03 -6.32 6.03
CA HIS A 36 -10.04 -7.76 6.31
C HIS A 36 -8.82 -8.48 5.71
N LEU A 37 -8.32 -8.00 4.56
CA LEU A 37 -7.13 -8.50 3.89
C LEU A 37 -5.83 -8.03 4.58
N VAL A 38 -5.90 -6.94 5.34
CA VAL A 38 -4.82 -6.38 6.17
C VAL A 38 -5.20 -6.56 7.64
N PRO A 39 -5.02 -7.76 8.21
CA PRO A 39 -5.56 -8.11 9.53
C PRO A 39 -4.94 -7.31 10.67
N VAL A 40 -3.73 -6.77 10.47
CA VAL A 40 -3.03 -5.94 11.46
C VAL A 40 -2.95 -4.52 10.94
N GLN A 41 -3.53 -3.58 11.70
CA GLN A 41 -3.44 -2.16 11.37
C GLN A 41 -1.99 -1.66 11.42
N LEU A 42 -1.66 -0.71 10.56
CA LEU A 42 -0.33 -0.12 10.51
C LEU A 42 0.05 0.51 11.86
N SER A 43 1.17 0.06 12.41
CA SER A 43 1.84 0.58 13.60
C SER A 43 3.32 0.84 13.29
N GLN A 44 4.06 1.37 14.28
CA GLN A 44 5.51 1.56 14.15
C GLN A 44 6.29 0.27 13.96
N GLU A 45 5.74 -0.86 14.38
CA GLU A 45 6.47 -2.12 14.44
C GLU A 45 6.27 -3.02 13.22
N ASN A 46 5.19 -2.82 12.48
CA ASN A 46 4.74 -3.73 11.43
C ASN A 46 4.73 -3.10 10.03
N TYR A 47 5.32 -1.91 9.85
CA TYR A 47 5.27 -1.15 8.61
C TYR A 47 5.66 -1.98 7.37
N ALA A 48 6.70 -2.80 7.45
CA ALA A 48 7.15 -3.60 6.31
C ALA A 48 6.16 -4.70 5.91
N ILE A 49 5.57 -5.40 6.88
CA ILE A 49 4.52 -6.40 6.65
C ILE A 49 3.30 -5.71 6.03
N TRP A 50 2.85 -4.60 6.64
CA TRP A 50 1.72 -3.82 6.15
C TRP A 50 1.96 -3.31 4.72
N ARG A 51 3.14 -2.73 4.46
CA ARG A 51 3.55 -2.24 3.13
C ARG A 51 3.49 -3.36 2.09
N SER A 52 4.03 -4.54 2.43
CA SER A 52 4.05 -5.71 1.55
C SER A 52 2.63 -6.18 1.21
N GLN A 53 1.73 -6.22 2.20
CA GLN A 53 0.31 -6.58 1.98
C GLN A 53 -0.40 -5.59 1.07
N ILE A 54 -0.28 -4.28 1.34
CA ILE A 54 -0.89 -3.24 0.50
C ILE A 54 -0.39 -3.33 -0.95
N LEU A 55 0.93 -3.46 -1.16
CA LEU A 55 1.50 -3.59 -2.51
C LEU A 55 0.93 -4.80 -3.25
N LYS A 56 0.87 -5.97 -2.61
CA LYS A 56 0.32 -7.19 -3.22
C LYS A 56 -1.15 -7.04 -3.60
N ILE A 57 -1.97 -6.45 -2.71
CA ILE A 57 -3.41 -6.23 -2.96
C ILE A 57 -3.60 -5.23 -4.10
N PHE A 58 -2.89 -4.11 -4.09
CA PHE A 58 -2.99 -3.09 -5.13
C PHE A 58 -2.50 -3.63 -6.47
N GLN A 59 -1.41 -4.39 -6.50
CA GLN A 59 -0.90 -5.03 -7.70
C GLN A 59 -1.90 -6.05 -8.27
N ALA A 60 -2.48 -6.92 -7.42
CA ALA A 60 -3.45 -7.93 -7.85
C ALA A 60 -4.74 -7.33 -8.43
N ASN A 61 -5.08 -6.10 -8.04
CA ASN A 61 -6.30 -5.40 -8.48
C ASN A 61 -6.04 -4.28 -9.50
N GLY A 62 -4.80 -4.10 -9.96
CA GLY A 62 -4.45 -3.09 -10.97
C GLY A 62 -4.39 -1.64 -10.46
N PHE A 63 -4.26 -1.43 -9.14
CA PHE A 63 -4.23 -0.11 -8.51
C PHE A 63 -2.83 0.40 -8.16
N LEU A 64 -1.77 -0.31 -8.56
CA LEU A 64 -0.39 0.03 -8.20
C LEU A 64 0.00 1.46 -8.63
N SER A 65 -0.52 1.94 -9.77
CA SER A 65 -0.29 3.30 -10.29
C SER A 65 -0.85 4.42 -9.41
N PHE A 66 -1.75 4.13 -8.47
CA PHE A 66 -2.28 5.12 -7.52
C PHE A 66 -1.35 5.34 -6.32
N LEU A 67 -0.35 4.48 -6.14
CA LEU A 67 0.69 4.66 -5.12
C LEU A 67 1.85 5.53 -5.61
N ASP A 68 1.95 5.74 -6.93
CA ASP A 68 2.99 6.54 -7.55
C ASP A 68 2.47 7.95 -7.88
N SER A 69 3.11 8.95 -7.30
CA SER A 69 2.80 10.36 -7.59
C SER A 69 3.25 10.79 -8.99
N SER A 70 4.05 9.98 -9.69
CA SER A 70 4.52 10.22 -11.06
C SER A 70 3.60 9.65 -12.15
N SER A 71 2.46 9.04 -11.78
CA SER A 71 1.59 8.37 -12.73
C SER A 71 1.12 9.32 -13.85
N PRO A 72 1.29 8.94 -15.13
CA PRO A 72 1.02 9.81 -16.29
C PRO A 72 -0.46 10.18 -16.45
N LEU A 73 -1.39 9.57 -15.69
CA LEU A 73 -2.80 9.95 -15.67
C LEU A 73 -3.04 11.28 -14.93
N LEU A 74 -2.13 11.71 -14.05
CA LEU A 74 -2.13 13.06 -13.47
C LEU A 74 -1.47 14.09 -14.41
N LEU A 75 -0.60 13.64 -15.32
CA LEU A 75 0.15 14.48 -16.26
C LEU A 75 -0.51 14.60 -17.64
N SER A 76 -1.39 13.65 -17.99
CA SER A 76 -2.09 13.57 -19.27
C SER A 76 -3.42 14.33 -19.25
N ASP A 77 -3.36 15.65 -19.03
CA ASP A 77 -4.39 16.56 -19.56
C ASP A 77 -4.15 16.83 -21.06
N SER A 78 -3.11 16.25 -21.68
CA SER A 78 -2.62 16.75 -22.97
C SER A 78 -2.34 15.74 -24.09
N SER A 79 -2.56 14.42 -23.95
CA SER A 79 -2.39 13.56 -25.13
C SER A 79 -3.15 12.22 -25.16
N ILE A 80 -4.18 12.22 -26.01
CA ILE A 80 -4.48 11.24 -27.08
C ILE A 80 -5.36 10.01 -26.75
N THR A 81 -6.47 9.97 -27.51
CA THR A 81 -7.37 8.90 -28.00
C THR A 81 -7.60 7.63 -27.17
N GLU A 82 -8.82 7.49 -26.64
CA GLU A 82 -9.66 6.29 -26.82
C GLU A 82 -11.04 6.53 -26.19
N SER A 83 -12.09 6.40 -27.03
CA SER A 83 -13.53 6.15 -26.81
C SER A 83 -14.35 6.82 -25.69
N SER A 84 -13.77 7.59 -24.75
CA SER A 84 -14.51 8.33 -23.71
C SER A 84 -14.01 9.77 -23.60
N PRO A 85 -14.90 10.75 -23.32
CA PRO A 85 -14.50 12.15 -23.20
C PRO A 85 -13.45 12.32 -22.07
N PRO A 86 -12.38 13.12 -22.26
CA PRO A 86 -11.30 13.31 -21.29
C PRO A 86 -11.76 13.61 -19.86
N GLN A 87 -12.86 14.36 -19.75
CA GLN A 87 -13.49 14.74 -18.49
C GLN A 87 -14.04 13.53 -17.71
N SER A 88 -14.58 12.52 -18.38
CA SER A 88 -15.09 11.30 -17.75
C SER A 88 -13.96 10.44 -17.15
N ARG A 89 -12.81 10.35 -17.84
CA ARG A 89 -11.62 9.62 -17.36
C ARG A 89 -11.02 10.26 -16.11
N SER A 90 -10.89 11.59 -16.09
CA SER A 90 -10.39 12.34 -14.94
C SER A 90 -11.29 12.14 -13.71
N VAL A 91 -12.62 12.26 -13.89
CA VAL A 91 -13.60 12.02 -12.83
C VAL A 91 -13.50 10.59 -12.29
N GLN A 92 -13.36 9.58 -13.16
CA GLN A 92 -13.24 8.19 -12.74
C GLN A 92 -11.92 7.89 -12.02
N TRP A 93 -10.82 8.51 -12.44
CA TRP A 93 -9.54 8.43 -11.74
C TRP A 93 -9.64 9.03 -10.34
N THR A 94 -10.17 10.26 -10.22
CA THR A 94 -10.36 10.92 -8.92
C THR A 94 -11.26 10.09 -8.02
N LEU A 95 -12.38 9.55 -8.52
CA LEU A 95 -13.26 8.70 -7.74
C LEU A 95 -12.52 7.45 -7.23
N THR A 96 -11.71 6.82 -8.08
CA THR A 96 -10.92 5.65 -7.70
C THR A 96 -9.89 6.00 -6.64
N ASP A 97 -9.15 7.10 -6.82
CA ASP A 97 -8.15 7.58 -5.85
C ASP A 97 -8.78 7.90 -4.48
N GLN A 98 -9.94 8.56 -4.45
CA GLN A 98 -10.62 8.87 -3.18
C GLN A 98 -11.14 7.61 -2.46
N ASN A 99 -11.57 6.60 -3.21
CA ASN A 99 -11.98 5.33 -2.61
C ASN A 99 -10.77 4.55 -2.05
N LEU A 100 -9.66 4.53 -2.78
CA LEU A 100 -8.43 3.89 -2.34
C LEU A 100 -7.81 4.62 -1.14
N SER A 101 -7.84 5.95 -1.10
CA SER A 101 -7.34 6.75 0.03
C SER A 101 -8.14 6.45 1.31
N ALA A 102 -9.48 6.46 1.23
CA ALA A 102 -10.36 6.12 2.34
C ALA A 102 -10.12 4.68 2.84
N SER A 103 -9.98 3.74 1.90
CA SER A 103 -9.69 2.34 2.21
C SER A 103 -8.34 2.20 2.90
N LEU A 104 -7.30 2.86 2.39
CA LEU A 104 -5.96 2.83 2.94
C LEU A 104 -5.96 3.36 4.38
N CYS A 105 -6.65 4.47 4.64
CA CYS A 105 -6.84 5.02 5.99
C CYS A 105 -7.50 4.03 6.95
N SER A 106 -8.41 3.16 6.49
CA SER A 106 -9.04 2.13 7.34
C SER A 106 -8.05 1.07 7.86
N THR A 107 -6.91 0.91 7.18
CA THR A 107 -5.83 -0.03 7.56
C THR A 107 -4.80 0.58 8.51
N ILE A 108 -4.95 1.86 8.85
CA ILE A 108 -3.99 2.61 9.67
C ILE A 108 -4.49 2.67 11.11
N SER A 109 -3.59 2.43 12.08
CA SER A 109 -3.97 2.53 13.48
C SER A 109 -4.26 3.99 13.89
N PRO A 110 -5.12 4.22 14.89
CA PRO A 110 -5.42 5.58 15.37
C PRO A 110 -4.19 6.39 15.80
N ALA A 111 -3.10 5.71 16.21
CA ALA A 111 -1.85 6.36 16.59
C ALA A 111 -1.07 6.94 15.39
N VAL A 112 -1.29 6.42 14.18
CA VAL A 112 -0.59 6.84 12.96
C VAL A 112 -1.48 7.68 12.05
N LEU A 113 -2.80 7.52 12.16
CA LEU A 113 -3.81 8.20 11.34
C LEU A 113 -3.67 9.74 11.30
N PRO A 114 -3.39 10.46 12.41
CA PRO A 114 -3.27 11.92 12.40
C PRO A 114 -2.21 12.47 11.44
N TYR A 115 -1.22 11.68 11.07
CA TYR A 115 -0.13 12.11 10.18
C TYR A 115 -0.51 12.11 8.69
N VAL A 116 -1.62 11.48 8.34
CA VAL A 116 -2.07 11.34 6.94
C VAL A 116 -3.46 11.92 6.69
N LEU A 117 -4.16 12.37 7.73
CA LEU A 117 -5.52 12.93 7.64
C LEU A 117 -5.67 14.11 6.68
N ASN A 118 -4.62 14.94 6.55
CA ASN A 118 -4.66 16.14 5.70
C ASN A 118 -4.28 15.86 4.23
N LEU A 119 -4.03 14.59 3.88
CA LEU A 119 -3.56 14.19 2.55
C LEU A 119 -4.75 13.64 1.74
N ASN A 120 -5.01 14.27 0.61
CA ASN A 120 -6.21 13.99 -0.20
C ASN A 120 -5.97 12.98 -1.34
N SER A 121 -4.78 12.41 -1.47
CA SER A 121 -4.46 11.45 -2.53
C SER A 121 -3.78 10.20 -1.97
N THR A 122 -4.08 9.05 -2.56
CA THR A 122 -3.50 7.76 -2.18
C THR A 122 -1.98 7.78 -2.26
N ALA A 123 -1.41 8.37 -3.33
CA ALA A 123 0.03 8.51 -3.52
C ALA A 123 0.67 9.38 -2.41
N ALA A 124 0.01 10.47 -2.02
CA ALA A 124 0.50 11.35 -0.96
C ALA A 124 0.53 10.64 0.40
N ILE A 125 -0.55 9.92 0.73
CA ILE A 125 -0.62 9.09 1.95
C ILE A 125 0.49 8.04 1.94
N TRP A 126 0.64 7.32 0.83
CA TRP A 126 1.66 6.29 0.67
C TRP A 126 3.08 6.83 0.88
N ALA A 127 3.41 7.95 0.23
CA ALA A 127 4.71 8.60 0.34
C ALA A 127 4.98 9.10 1.76
N ALA A 128 3.99 9.74 2.41
CA ALA A 128 4.13 10.22 3.77
C ALA A 128 4.42 9.09 4.77
N LEU A 129 3.71 7.96 4.64
CA LEU A 129 3.96 6.77 5.47
C LEU A 129 5.35 6.19 5.20
N GLN A 130 5.76 6.11 3.93
CA GLN A 130 7.09 5.61 3.57
C GLN A 130 8.20 6.47 4.19
N THR A 131 8.14 7.79 4.03
CA THR A 131 9.12 8.70 4.62
C THR A 131 9.14 8.59 6.14
N ARG A 132 7.97 8.52 6.78
CA ARG A 132 7.87 8.43 8.24
C ARG A 132 8.49 7.17 8.80
N PHE A 133 8.20 6.02 8.21
CA PHE A 133 8.64 4.74 8.73
C PHE A 133 10.00 4.29 8.19
N GLN A 134 10.59 5.02 7.25
CA GLN A 134 11.93 4.73 6.72
C GLN A 134 13.00 4.72 7.82
N SER A 135 13.05 5.75 8.67
CA SER A 135 14.04 5.84 9.75
C SER A 135 13.79 4.79 10.83
N THR A 136 12.55 4.62 11.27
CA THR A 136 12.15 3.62 12.28
C THR A 136 12.44 2.20 11.82
N ASN A 137 12.12 1.86 10.56
CA ASN A 137 12.43 0.56 10.00
C ASN A 137 13.95 0.33 9.97
N ARG A 138 14.72 1.31 9.50
CA ARG A 138 16.19 1.21 9.49
C ARG A 138 16.78 1.03 10.89
N SER A 139 16.31 1.79 11.88
CA SER A 139 16.74 1.61 13.28
C SER A 139 16.36 0.25 13.84
N LYS A 140 15.15 -0.25 13.56
CA LYS A 140 14.70 -1.58 13.99
C LYS A 140 15.58 -2.68 13.39
N VAL A 141 15.91 -2.58 12.10
CA VAL A 141 16.84 -3.50 11.44
C VAL A 141 18.20 -3.48 12.13
N ILE A 142 18.76 -2.30 12.40
CA ILE A 142 20.06 -2.19 13.07
C ILE A 142 20.01 -2.82 14.47
N GLN A 143 18.94 -2.57 15.22
CA GLN A 143 18.72 -3.18 16.53
C GLN A 143 18.68 -4.71 16.43
N LEU A 144 17.92 -5.26 15.48
CA LEU A 144 17.83 -6.72 15.26
C LEU A 144 19.18 -7.32 14.84
N LYS A 145 19.96 -6.64 14.00
CA LYS A 145 21.32 -7.08 13.65
C LYS A 145 22.25 -7.07 14.86
N ASN A 146 22.16 -6.06 15.72
CA ASN A 146 22.93 -6.02 16.96
C ASN A 146 22.51 -7.13 17.92
N GLU A 147 21.20 -7.40 18.04
CA GLU A 147 20.67 -8.50 18.82
C GLU A 147 21.21 -9.84 18.31
N LEU A 148 21.17 -10.06 16.99
CA LEU A 148 21.73 -11.23 16.32
C LEU A 148 23.23 -11.43 16.62
N HIS A 149 24.02 -10.35 16.61
CA HIS A 149 25.43 -10.38 17.02
C HIS A 149 25.64 -10.72 18.51
N SER A 150 24.68 -10.38 19.36
CA SER A 150 24.77 -10.57 20.82
C SER A 150 24.27 -11.93 21.29
N VAL A 151 23.48 -12.65 20.47
CA VAL A 151 23.01 -13.99 20.82
C VAL A 151 24.20 -14.92 20.95
N SER A 152 24.37 -15.48 22.13
CA SER A 152 25.37 -16.51 22.42
C SER A 152 24.69 -17.70 23.06
N LEU A 153 25.17 -18.89 22.73
CA LEU A 153 24.79 -20.10 23.44
C LEU A 153 25.42 -19.97 24.83
N LYS A 154 24.68 -19.45 25.83
CA LYS A 154 25.18 -19.38 27.22
C LYS A 154 24.78 -20.67 27.96
N ASN A 155 23.87 -20.54 28.93
CA ASN A 155 23.35 -21.66 29.72
C ASN A 155 22.09 -22.30 29.08
N GLY A 156 21.74 -21.91 27.84
CA GLY A 156 20.58 -22.43 27.12
C GLY A 156 20.88 -23.69 26.32
N SER A 157 19.83 -24.40 25.89
CA SER A 157 20.00 -25.52 24.95
C SER A 157 20.33 -25.02 23.54
N MET A 158 21.01 -25.85 22.75
CA MET A 158 21.26 -25.57 21.33
C MET A 158 19.96 -25.26 20.57
N THR A 159 18.88 -25.98 20.89
CA THR A 159 17.57 -25.79 20.26
C THR A 159 17.00 -24.41 20.56
N GLN A 160 17.11 -23.92 21.80
CA GLN A 160 16.63 -22.58 22.16
C GLN A 160 17.44 -21.51 21.43
N TYR A 161 18.77 -21.65 21.42
CA TYR A 161 19.67 -20.74 20.72
C TYR A 161 19.36 -20.61 19.23
N LEU A 162 19.17 -21.73 18.53
CA LEU A 162 18.80 -21.73 17.11
C LEU A 162 17.41 -21.15 16.88
N SER A 163 16.47 -21.39 17.80
CA SER A 163 15.13 -20.80 17.74
C SER A 163 15.16 -19.28 17.89
N ASP A 164 15.97 -18.74 18.80
CA ASP A 164 16.10 -17.31 19.03
C ASP A 164 16.74 -16.61 17.81
N ILE A 165 17.81 -17.19 17.25
CA ILE A 165 18.43 -16.71 16.00
C ILE A 165 17.40 -16.71 14.88
N LYS A 166 16.66 -17.81 14.71
CA LYS A 166 15.63 -17.92 13.68
C LYS A 166 14.57 -16.84 13.85
N ALA A 167 14.10 -16.60 15.07
CA ALA A 167 13.11 -15.57 15.36
C ALA A 167 13.61 -14.17 14.97
N ILE A 168 14.87 -13.84 15.25
CA ILE A 168 15.47 -12.54 14.88
C ILE A 168 15.60 -12.44 13.35
N VAL A 169 16.07 -13.49 12.67
CA VAL A 169 16.18 -13.53 11.20
C VAL A 169 14.81 -13.37 10.55
N ASP A 170 13.79 -14.05 11.06
CA ASP A 170 12.41 -13.93 10.57
C ASP A 170 11.88 -12.50 10.77
N GLN A 171 12.24 -11.82 11.87
CA GLN A 171 11.88 -10.42 12.11
C GLN A 171 12.60 -9.45 11.16
N ILE A 172 13.87 -9.70 10.81
CA ILE A 172 14.60 -8.90 9.81
C ILE A 172 13.96 -9.10 8.43
N ALA A 173 13.64 -10.35 8.07
CA ALA A 173 12.91 -10.67 6.85
C ALA A 173 11.54 -9.98 6.79
N ALA A 174 10.81 -9.98 7.91
CA ALA A 174 9.54 -9.28 8.03
C ALA A 174 9.68 -7.75 7.93
N ALA A 175 10.84 -7.17 8.28
CA ALA A 175 11.18 -5.77 8.09
C ALA A 175 11.48 -5.40 6.62
N GLY A 176 11.47 -6.39 5.72
CA GLY A 176 11.70 -6.23 4.29
C GLY A 176 13.16 -6.31 3.87
N LEU A 177 14.04 -6.83 4.74
CA LEU A 177 15.45 -7.06 4.43
C LEU A 177 15.80 -8.53 4.58
N GLY A 178 16.57 -9.08 3.64
CA GLY A 178 17.15 -10.41 3.79
C GLY A 178 18.44 -10.34 4.61
N VAL A 179 18.71 -11.40 5.37
CA VAL A 179 20.05 -11.72 5.89
C VAL A 179 20.59 -12.84 5.02
N ASP A 180 21.84 -12.71 4.56
CA ASP A 180 22.44 -13.76 3.75
C ASP A 180 22.61 -15.06 4.55
N THR A 181 22.53 -16.21 3.88
CA THR A 181 22.67 -17.51 4.57
C THR A 181 24.09 -17.68 5.12
N GLU A 182 25.12 -17.18 4.42
CA GLU A 182 26.50 -17.19 4.89
C GLU A 182 26.67 -16.33 6.15
N ASP A 183 26.02 -15.16 6.18
CA ASP A 183 26.00 -14.29 7.34
C ASP A 183 25.35 -15.01 8.54
N ILE A 184 24.20 -15.67 8.33
CA ILE A 184 23.50 -16.44 9.39
C ILE A 184 24.42 -17.53 9.96
N ILE A 185 25.14 -18.27 9.11
CA ILE A 185 26.09 -19.29 9.55
C ILE A 185 27.22 -18.66 10.38
N LEU A 186 27.77 -17.53 9.93
CA LEU A 186 28.81 -16.81 10.66
C LEU A 186 28.32 -16.33 12.03
N TYR A 187 27.08 -15.84 12.13
CA TYR A 187 26.45 -15.45 13.39
C TYR A 187 26.32 -16.62 14.37
N ILE A 188 25.86 -17.77 13.87
CA ILE A 188 25.75 -19.02 14.66
C ILE A 188 27.12 -19.43 15.20
N LEU A 189 28.15 -19.46 14.34
CA LEU A 189 29.50 -19.87 14.72
C LEU A 189 30.14 -18.92 15.76
N ASN A 190 29.94 -17.61 15.61
CA ASN A 190 30.46 -16.62 16.54
C ASN A 190 29.82 -16.72 17.93
N GLY A 191 28.51 -16.99 18.02
CA GLY A 191 27.81 -17.16 19.29
C GLY A 191 28.14 -18.47 20.01
N LEU A 192 28.67 -19.47 19.31
CA LEU A 192 29.18 -20.74 19.86
C LEU A 192 30.60 -20.60 20.42
N HIS A 193 31.47 -19.84 19.76
CA HIS A 193 32.86 -19.65 20.17
C HIS A 193 32.98 -18.99 21.56
N PHE A 194 32.02 -18.13 21.93
CA PHE A 194 32.02 -17.46 23.24
C PHE A 194 31.93 -18.40 24.46
N LEU A 195 31.68 -19.70 24.29
CA LEU A 195 31.70 -20.72 25.35
C LEU A 195 33.07 -21.34 25.61
N ILE A 196 34.07 -21.13 24.76
CA ILE A 196 35.36 -21.86 24.81
C ILE A 196 36.45 -21.03 25.54
N LYS A 197 36.08 -20.05 26.38
CA LYS A 197 37.03 -19.18 27.09
C LYS A 197 36.89 -19.24 28.60
#